data_AF-A0A7Y6K7G0-F1
#
_entry.id   AF-A0A7Y6K7G0-F1
#
_cell.length_a   1.000
_cell.length_b   1.000
_cell.length_c   1.000
_cell.angle_alpha   90.00
_cell.angle_beta   90.00
_cell.angle_gamma   90.00
#
_symmetry.space_group_name_H-M   'P 1'
#
loop_
_entity.id
_entity.type
_entity.pdbx_description
1 polymer ?
#
loop_
_entity_poly.entity_id
_entity_poly.type
_entity_poly.pdbx_seq_one_letter_code
_entity_poly.pdbx_strand_id
1 'polypeptide(L)'
;MPNIKPLGPQASELKKHVATVHVSGELSLLERKIVNVLLLNAFDDLLTKKRHTLPVGIFCTMLGFDSKNHDALKRALLKVMSTPISFDLLHDGGKTDWEASPLIAYASIKNGLCSYEYSDWLAGKLANPDIYTLININVQRQFSGGYALALYENCLRFKRTGSTGWIPVETWRRLLGADASMYDEFKHFSAEVIKKAVKEINQVSNIVVSPEYKREARRVVQIRFLVEDNPQKSMYDNEDEEQKSIRESDAFKRLTRLGVGDRLAISWIQQEPDRALQTAIYVEERAKSKQIRGNAGGYARTVFEKAARIEVGPGNGQTESVPTLPAVAEADTSAEERSRRTTARIKSMTLAEKQKFAGEYMAEGGKGNTYQPETGTFKNALERTAYTSWLRAKVADGQ
;
A
#
# COMPACT_ATOMS: atom_id res chain seq x y z
N MET A 1 19.69 -10.78 -11.14
CA MET A 1 18.87 -9.88 -10.29
C MET A 1 17.41 -10.23 -10.52
N PRO A 2 16.63 -10.66 -9.51
CA PRO A 2 15.22 -10.94 -9.73
C PRO A 2 14.45 -9.61 -9.76
N ASN A 3 13.79 -9.38 -10.88
CA ASN A 3 13.04 -8.17 -11.22
C ASN A 3 11.68 -8.20 -10.47
N ILE A 4 11.61 -7.52 -9.32
CA ILE A 4 10.36 -7.37 -8.56
C ILE A 4 9.50 -6.34 -9.29
N LYS A 5 8.39 -6.80 -9.87
CA LYS A 5 7.37 -5.94 -10.47
C LYS A 5 6.79 -5.03 -9.38
N PRO A 6 6.64 -3.70 -9.59
CA PRO A 6 6.07 -2.83 -8.58
C PRO A 6 4.62 -3.23 -8.32
N LEU A 7 4.31 -3.59 -7.06
CA LEU A 7 2.94 -3.67 -6.58
C LEU A 7 2.31 -2.27 -6.70
N GLY A 8 0.97 -2.20 -6.72
CA GLY A 8 0.28 -0.92 -6.60
C GLY A 8 0.70 -0.12 -5.38
N PRO A 9 0.29 1.17 -5.29
CA PRO A 9 0.57 1.96 -4.09
C PRO A 9 0.09 1.14 -2.89
N GLN A 10 1.04 0.68 -2.08
CA GLN A 10 0.73 -0.01 -0.85
C GLN A 10 0.18 1.05 0.09
N ALA A 11 -0.87 0.73 0.83
CA ALA A 11 -1.30 1.59 1.93
C ALA A 11 -0.06 1.89 2.78
N SER A 12 0.32 3.16 2.88
CA SER A 12 1.45 3.63 3.68
C SER A 12 1.02 3.92 5.10
N GLU A 13 -0.26 4.18 5.32
CA GLU A 13 -0.83 4.55 6.61
C GLU A 13 -1.53 3.39 7.31
N LEU A 14 -1.18 3.19 8.58
CA LEU A 14 -1.78 2.22 9.48
C LEU A 14 -2.62 2.94 10.54
N LYS A 15 -3.90 2.58 10.69
CA LYS A 15 -4.71 2.93 11.87
C LYS A 15 -4.40 1.97 13.01
N LYS A 16 -3.51 2.37 13.93
CA LYS A 16 -3.10 1.53 15.07
C LYS A 16 -3.89 1.89 16.34
N HIS A 17 -4.48 0.90 16.99
CA HIS A 17 -5.18 1.07 18.27
C HIS A 17 -4.22 1.58 19.37
N VAL A 18 -4.62 2.55 20.19
CA VAL A 18 -3.73 3.15 21.21
C VAL A 18 -3.24 2.13 22.25
N ALA A 19 -4.08 1.19 22.69
CA ALA A 19 -3.64 0.10 23.58
C ALA A 19 -2.45 -0.71 23.01
N THR A 20 -2.39 -0.94 21.69
CA THR A 20 -1.22 -1.58 21.05
C THR A 20 0.03 -0.70 20.97
N VAL A 21 -0.09 0.62 21.15
CA VAL A 21 1.06 1.52 21.27
C VAL A 21 1.73 1.34 22.65
N HIS A 22 0.96 1.09 23.70
CA HIS A 22 1.48 0.97 25.07
C HIS A 22 2.23 -0.35 25.34
N VAL A 23 1.91 -1.42 24.62
CA VAL A 23 2.65 -2.71 24.70
C VAL A 23 3.98 -2.69 23.96
N SER A 24 4.24 -1.63 23.21
CA SER A 24 5.44 -1.56 22.39
C SER A 24 6.72 -1.64 23.24
N GLY A 25 6.75 -1.16 24.49
CA GLY A 25 7.94 -1.10 25.35
C GLY A 25 8.84 -2.35 25.32
N GLU A 26 8.26 -3.54 25.41
CA GLU A 26 9.03 -4.80 25.46
C GLU A 26 9.58 -5.29 24.12
N LEU A 27 9.18 -4.63 23.01
CA LEU A 27 9.55 -5.01 21.66
C LEU A 27 10.79 -4.27 21.19
N SER A 28 11.69 -4.97 20.50
CA SER A 28 12.81 -4.36 19.78
C SER A 28 12.31 -3.52 18.59
N LEU A 29 13.22 -2.71 17.99
CA LEU A 29 12.88 -1.93 16.80
C LEU A 29 12.28 -2.80 15.69
N LEU A 30 12.90 -3.94 15.40
CA LEU A 30 12.45 -4.83 14.33
C LEU A 30 11.08 -5.42 14.64
N GLU A 31 10.85 -5.84 15.89
CA GLU A 31 9.57 -6.40 16.34
C GLU A 31 8.43 -5.38 16.25
N ARG A 32 8.66 -4.13 16.67
CA ARG A 32 7.66 -3.04 16.51
C ARG A 32 7.32 -2.80 15.05
N LYS A 33 8.34 -2.74 14.18
CA LYS A 33 8.14 -2.59 12.74
C LYS A 33 7.34 -3.76 12.16
N ILE A 34 7.63 -4.98 12.59
CA ILE A 34 6.88 -6.20 12.20
C ILE A 34 5.41 -6.07 12.57
N VAL A 35 5.09 -5.73 13.82
CA VAL A 35 3.69 -5.59 14.28
C VAL A 35 2.92 -4.62 13.39
N ASN A 36 3.51 -3.46 13.08
CA ASN A 36 2.85 -2.43 12.28
C ASN A 36 2.69 -2.87 10.81
N VAL A 37 3.72 -3.47 10.20
CA VAL A 37 3.64 -3.92 8.79
C VAL A 37 2.66 -5.10 8.61
N LEU A 38 2.63 -6.04 9.56
CA LEU A 38 1.67 -7.14 9.52
C LEU A 38 0.24 -6.62 9.67
N LEU A 39 -0.01 -5.71 10.61
CA LEU A 39 -1.34 -5.15 10.81
C LEU A 39 -1.80 -4.34 9.59
N LEU A 40 -0.90 -3.54 9.00
CA LEU A 40 -1.18 -2.80 7.77
C LEU A 40 -1.62 -3.73 6.63
N ASN A 41 -0.88 -4.82 6.40
CA ASN A 41 -1.21 -5.77 5.34
C ASN A 41 -2.52 -6.51 5.59
N ALA A 42 -2.90 -6.71 6.86
CA ALA A 42 -4.11 -7.43 7.24
C ALA A 42 -5.34 -6.53 7.36
N PHE A 43 -5.18 -5.21 7.49
CA PHE A 43 -6.20 -4.30 8.03
C PHE A 43 -7.57 -4.40 7.34
N ASP A 44 -7.60 -4.31 6.01
CA ASP A 44 -8.85 -4.33 5.23
C ASP A 44 -9.59 -5.69 5.29
N ASP A 45 -8.83 -6.76 5.55
CA ASP A 45 -9.34 -8.13 5.62
C ASP A 45 -9.35 -8.69 7.05
N LEU A 46 -9.10 -7.86 8.06
CA LEU A 46 -8.76 -8.31 9.43
C LEU A 46 -9.89 -9.12 10.08
N LEU A 47 -11.15 -8.75 9.78
CA LEU A 47 -12.35 -9.43 10.28
C LEU A 47 -12.83 -10.56 9.36
N THR A 48 -12.39 -10.60 8.11
CA THR A 48 -12.93 -11.50 7.08
C THR A 48 -12.00 -12.66 6.77
N LYS A 49 -10.69 -12.53 7.03
CA LYS A 49 -9.69 -13.56 6.81
C LYS A 49 -8.95 -13.87 8.11
N LYS A 50 -8.99 -15.14 8.53
CA LYS A 50 -8.21 -15.61 9.68
C LYS A 50 -6.71 -15.64 9.42
N ARG A 51 -6.31 -16.00 8.20
CA ARG A 51 -4.91 -16.13 7.79
C ARG A 51 -4.56 -15.11 6.73
N HIS A 52 -3.51 -14.35 7.00
CA HIS A 52 -2.94 -13.36 6.09
C HIS A 52 -1.59 -13.83 5.60
N THR A 53 -1.19 -13.30 4.44
CA THR A 53 0.07 -13.67 3.80
C THR A 53 0.76 -12.43 3.23
N LEU A 54 2.08 -12.38 3.32
CA LEU A 54 2.91 -11.31 2.78
C LEU A 54 4.22 -11.89 2.19
N PRO A 55 4.56 -11.62 0.92
CA PRO A 55 5.84 -12.04 0.36
C PRO A 55 7.02 -11.49 1.18
N VAL A 56 7.97 -12.36 1.55
CA VAL A 56 9.09 -12.00 2.44
C VAL A 56 9.94 -10.88 1.86
N GLY A 57 10.13 -10.83 0.53
CA GLY A 57 10.85 -9.74 -0.13
C GLY A 57 10.20 -8.38 0.14
N ILE A 58 8.88 -8.28 -0.03
CA ILE A 58 8.10 -7.07 0.26
C ILE A 58 8.14 -6.76 1.76
N PHE A 59 7.97 -7.78 2.60
CA PHE A 59 8.00 -7.63 4.04
C PHE A 59 9.32 -6.99 4.50
N CYS A 60 10.46 -7.53 4.07
CA CYS A 60 11.78 -6.97 4.39
C CYS A 60 11.95 -5.54 3.85
N THR A 61 11.45 -5.24 2.65
CA THR A 61 11.48 -3.87 2.09
C THR A 61 10.70 -2.89 2.98
N MET A 62 9.48 -3.23 3.39
CA MET A 62 8.65 -2.37 4.25
C MET A 62 9.28 -2.16 5.63
N LEU A 63 9.94 -3.17 6.18
CA LEU A 63 10.68 -3.08 7.44
C LEU A 63 11.96 -2.23 7.33
N GLY A 64 12.50 -2.04 6.12
CA GLY A 64 13.87 -1.54 5.92
C GLY A 64 14.92 -2.53 6.44
N PHE A 65 14.64 -3.82 6.34
CA PHE A 65 15.43 -4.91 6.91
C PHE A 65 16.16 -5.69 5.80
N ASP A 66 17.36 -6.21 6.09
CA ASP A 66 18.11 -7.01 5.12
C ASP A 66 17.40 -8.35 4.86
N SER A 67 16.89 -8.51 3.64
CA SER A 67 16.22 -9.72 3.16
C SER A 67 17.04 -11.01 3.32
N LYS A 68 18.36 -10.95 3.45
CA LYS A 68 19.23 -12.11 3.64
C LYS A 68 19.22 -12.66 5.06
N ASN A 69 18.79 -11.88 6.05
CA ASN A 69 18.82 -12.26 7.46
C ASN A 69 17.50 -12.89 7.93
N HIS A 70 17.12 -14.00 7.29
CA HIS A 70 15.87 -14.69 7.59
C HIS A 70 15.77 -15.20 9.03
N ASP A 71 16.90 -15.54 9.67
CA ASP A 71 16.88 -16.08 11.03
C ASP A 71 16.64 -15.00 12.08
N ALA A 72 17.12 -13.76 11.89
CA ALA A 72 16.70 -12.65 12.74
C ALA A 72 15.21 -12.31 12.54
N LEU A 73 14.69 -12.38 11.29
CA LEU A 73 13.25 -12.20 11.04
C LEU A 73 12.40 -13.26 11.75
N LYS A 74 12.79 -14.55 11.69
CA LYS A 74 12.11 -15.64 12.42
C LYS A 74 12.15 -15.44 13.92
N ARG A 75 13.31 -15.07 14.49
CA ARG A 75 13.44 -14.77 15.93
C ARG A 75 12.56 -13.60 16.34
N ALA A 76 12.49 -12.55 15.53
CA ALA A 76 11.62 -11.41 15.79
C ALA A 76 10.13 -11.80 15.73
N LEU A 77 9.70 -12.62 14.77
CA LEU A 77 8.34 -13.15 14.71
C LEU A 77 8.00 -14.00 15.95
N LEU A 78 8.91 -14.87 16.39
CA LEU A 78 8.74 -15.66 17.63
C LEU A 78 8.65 -14.77 18.88
N LYS A 79 9.42 -13.67 18.92
CA LYS A 79 9.35 -12.70 20.02
C LYS A 79 8.00 -11.95 20.00
N VAL A 80 7.54 -11.49 18.84
CA VAL A 80 6.20 -10.87 18.68
C VAL A 80 5.09 -11.84 19.12
N MET A 81 5.19 -13.12 18.78
CA MET A 81 4.23 -14.14 19.22
C MET A 81 4.25 -14.39 20.73
N SER A 82 5.42 -14.30 21.38
CA SER A 82 5.58 -14.59 22.80
C SER A 82 5.45 -13.36 23.71
N THR A 83 5.23 -12.17 23.15
CA THR A 83 4.92 -10.95 23.91
C THR A 83 3.39 -10.75 23.96
N PRO A 84 2.74 -11.02 25.11
CA PRO A 84 1.32 -10.77 25.26
C PRO A 84 1.02 -9.27 25.35
N ILE A 85 -0.10 -8.86 24.76
CA ILE A 85 -0.72 -7.57 25.02
C ILE A 85 -1.84 -7.73 26.05
N SER A 86 -1.81 -6.91 27.11
CA SER A 86 -2.89 -6.75 28.07
C SER A 86 -3.67 -5.45 27.78
N PHE A 87 -5.00 -5.49 27.86
CA PHE A 87 -5.88 -4.34 27.59
C PHE A 87 -6.40 -3.64 28.85
N ASP A 88 -5.74 -3.82 30.00
CA ASP A 88 -6.12 -3.30 31.32
C ASP A 88 -5.94 -1.76 31.52
N LEU A 89 -5.62 -1.01 30.46
CA LEU A 89 -5.03 0.34 30.58
C LEU A 89 -5.98 1.53 30.32
N LEU A 90 -7.30 1.34 30.29
CA LEU A 90 -8.22 2.41 29.85
C LEU A 90 -9.44 2.70 30.74
N HIS A 91 -9.50 2.30 32.00
CA HIS A 91 -10.55 2.80 32.91
C HIS A 91 -10.03 3.17 34.30
N ASP A 92 -10.09 4.47 34.60
CA ASP A 92 -10.05 4.97 35.98
C ASP A 92 -11.37 4.57 36.67
N GLY A 93 -11.31 3.63 37.62
CA GLY A 93 -12.31 3.54 38.70
C GLY A 93 -13.24 2.33 38.79
N GLY A 94 -12.93 1.18 38.18
CA GLY A 94 -13.76 -0.03 38.35
C GLY A 94 -12.99 -1.35 38.28
N LYS A 95 -13.53 -2.42 38.87
CA LYS A 95 -13.06 -3.81 38.66
C LYS A 95 -13.19 -4.13 37.17
N THR A 96 -12.08 -4.14 36.46
CA THR A 96 -12.00 -4.49 35.04
C THR A 96 -11.84 -5.99 34.88
N ASP A 97 -12.44 -6.54 33.82
CA ASP A 97 -12.13 -7.88 33.35
C ASP A 97 -10.73 -7.85 32.71
N TRP A 98 -9.83 -8.71 33.20
CA TRP A 98 -8.49 -8.82 32.65
C TRP A 98 -8.53 -9.61 31.34
N GLU A 99 -8.16 -8.95 30.24
CA GLU A 99 -8.06 -9.56 28.91
C GLU A 99 -6.63 -9.44 28.36
N ALA A 100 -6.10 -10.55 27.82
CA ALA A 100 -4.79 -10.59 27.17
C ALA A 100 -4.78 -11.48 25.92
N SER A 101 -3.95 -11.12 24.94
CA SER A 101 -3.73 -11.91 23.71
C SER A 101 -2.29 -11.77 23.24
N PRO A 102 -1.68 -12.77 22.58
CA PRO A 102 -0.47 -12.52 21.78
C PRO A 102 -0.79 -11.55 20.63
N LEU A 103 0.23 -10.83 20.15
CA LEU A 103 0.09 -9.88 19.02
C LEU A 103 -0.25 -10.58 17.70
N ILE A 104 0.25 -11.80 17.50
CA ILE A 104 -0.15 -12.72 16.43
C ILE A 104 -0.19 -14.13 17.00
N ALA A 105 -1.18 -14.93 16.61
CA ALA A 105 -1.38 -16.30 17.11
C ALA A 105 -0.56 -17.35 16.34
N TYR A 106 -0.16 -17.01 15.11
CA TYR A 106 0.60 -17.90 14.24
C TYR A 106 1.54 -17.10 13.34
N ALA A 107 2.71 -17.66 13.03
CA ALA A 107 3.60 -17.17 12.00
C ALA A 107 4.35 -18.34 11.32
N SER A 108 4.56 -18.25 10.01
CA SER A 108 5.39 -19.20 9.26
C SER A 108 6.03 -18.54 8.06
N ILE A 109 7.21 -19.01 7.67
CA ILE A 109 7.86 -18.61 6.42
C ILE A 109 8.07 -19.86 5.57
N LYS A 110 7.40 -19.95 4.42
CA LYS A 110 7.51 -21.07 3.47
C LYS A 110 7.54 -20.54 2.05
N ASN A 111 8.47 -21.03 1.23
CA ASN A 111 8.59 -20.67 -0.20
C ASN A 111 8.61 -19.15 -0.46
N GLY A 112 9.28 -18.38 0.40
CA GLY A 112 9.34 -16.92 0.28
C GLY A 112 8.07 -16.16 0.68
N LEU A 113 7.10 -16.84 1.30
CA LEU A 113 5.86 -16.26 1.81
C LEU A 113 5.83 -16.32 3.34
N CYS A 114 5.60 -15.17 3.98
CA CYS A 114 5.25 -15.09 5.39
C CYS A 114 3.73 -15.29 5.52
N SER A 115 3.27 -16.21 6.35
CA SER A 115 1.85 -16.39 6.69
C SER A 115 1.65 -16.24 8.18
N TYR A 116 0.61 -15.52 8.60
CA TYR A 116 0.36 -15.19 10.00
C TYR A 116 -1.15 -15.07 10.28
N GLU A 117 -1.52 -15.15 11.56
CA GLU A 117 -2.92 -15.09 12.01
C GLU A 117 -3.04 -14.18 13.24
N TYR A 118 -4.15 -13.45 13.33
CA TYR A 118 -4.60 -12.81 14.55
C TYR A 118 -5.57 -13.74 15.28
N SER A 119 -5.67 -13.62 16.61
CA SER A 119 -6.81 -14.20 17.32
C SER A 119 -8.08 -13.44 16.95
N ASP A 120 -9.24 -14.11 16.92
CA ASP A 120 -10.51 -13.47 16.57
C ASP A 120 -10.81 -12.29 17.53
N TRP A 121 -10.47 -12.46 18.80
CA TRP A 121 -10.58 -11.40 19.82
C TRP A 121 -9.72 -10.18 19.49
N LEU A 122 -8.42 -10.38 19.17
CA LEU A 122 -7.52 -9.26 18.87
C LEU A 122 -7.89 -8.60 17.54
N ALA A 123 -8.26 -9.37 16.52
CA ALA A 123 -8.77 -8.85 15.25
C ALA A 123 -9.99 -7.94 15.47
N GLY A 124 -10.95 -8.37 16.31
CA GLY A 124 -12.11 -7.58 16.71
C GLY A 124 -11.73 -6.24 17.37
N LYS A 125 -10.79 -6.26 18.32
CA LYS A 125 -10.31 -5.04 18.99
C LYS A 125 -9.53 -4.10 18.06
N LEU A 126 -8.79 -4.64 17.09
CA LEU A 126 -7.95 -3.85 16.18
C LEU A 126 -8.70 -3.27 14.97
N ALA A 127 -9.78 -3.90 14.54
CA ALA A 127 -10.53 -3.47 13.35
C ALA A 127 -11.29 -2.15 13.56
N ASN A 128 -11.82 -1.92 14.77
CA ASN A 128 -12.57 -0.72 15.14
C ASN A 128 -11.98 -0.07 16.38
N PRO A 129 -10.83 0.61 16.26
CA PRO A 129 -10.25 1.30 17.39
C PRO A 129 -11.06 2.57 17.70
N ASP A 130 -11.68 2.64 18.89
CA ASP A 130 -12.34 3.85 19.40
C ASP A 130 -11.34 5.04 19.46
N ILE A 131 -10.07 4.73 19.72
CA ILE A 131 -8.94 5.66 19.68
C ILE A 131 -7.78 5.02 18.91
N TYR A 132 -7.34 5.68 17.83
CA TYR A 132 -6.23 5.22 16.99
C TYR A 132 -5.22 6.32 16.66
N THR A 133 -4.02 5.88 16.29
CA THR A 133 -2.96 6.71 15.70
C THR A 133 -2.75 6.29 14.26
N LEU A 134 -2.65 7.25 13.33
CA LEU A 134 -2.22 6.99 11.94
C LEU A 134 -0.70 6.92 11.90
N ILE A 135 -0.13 5.77 11.56
CA ILE A 135 1.31 5.55 11.45
C ILE A 135 1.68 5.40 9.99
N ASN A 136 2.51 6.29 9.48
CA ASN A 136 3.08 6.17 8.15
C ASN A 136 4.29 5.21 8.18
N ILE A 137 4.17 4.06 7.51
CA ILE A 137 5.20 3.02 7.45
C ILE A 137 6.48 3.52 6.76
N ASN A 138 6.38 4.48 5.83
CA ASN A 138 7.56 5.08 5.20
C ASN A 138 8.37 5.91 6.20
N VAL A 139 7.69 6.62 7.11
CA VAL A 139 8.35 7.34 8.21
C VAL A 139 8.95 6.34 9.21
N GLN A 140 8.19 5.32 9.61
CA GLN A 140 8.66 4.25 10.49
C GLN A 140 9.96 3.60 9.95
N ARG A 141 10.01 3.34 8.65
CA ARG A 141 11.15 2.68 8.00
C ARG A 141 12.45 3.45 8.22
N GLN A 142 12.40 4.78 8.29
CA GLN A 142 13.58 5.65 8.47
C GLN A 142 14.18 5.57 9.89
N PHE A 143 13.42 5.12 10.89
CA PHE A 143 13.95 4.96 12.25
C PHE A 143 14.97 3.82 12.35
N SER A 144 16.06 4.10 13.04
CA SER A 144 17.17 3.23 13.41
C SER A 144 17.24 2.94 14.91
N GLY A 145 16.61 3.78 15.75
CA GLY A 145 16.51 3.60 17.20
C GLY A 145 15.15 3.06 17.67
N GLY A 146 15.16 2.03 18.52
CA GLY A 146 13.94 1.46 19.13
C GLY A 146 13.20 2.47 20.02
N TYR A 147 13.92 3.18 20.88
CA TYR A 147 13.36 4.23 21.73
C TYR A 147 12.79 5.41 20.95
N ALA A 148 13.41 5.76 19.81
CA ALA A 148 12.92 6.83 18.96
C ALA A 148 11.59 6.48 18.30
N LEU A 149 11.48 5.26 17.74
CA LEU A 149 10.20 4.80 17.19
C LEU A 149 9.12 4.71 18.27
N ALA A 150 9.46 4.20 19.46
CA ALA A 150 8.54 4.14 20.59
C ALA A 150 8.03 5.52 21.02
N LEU A 151 8.94 6.49 21.15
CA LEU A 151 8.59 7.86 21.53
C LEU A 151 7.77 8.54 20.42
N TYR A 152 8.12 8.33 19.15
CA TYR A 152 7.35 8.81 18.01
C TYR A 152 5.91 8.31 18.06
N GLU A 153 5.69 6.99 18.17
CA GLU A 153 4.34 6.40 18.23
C GLU A 153 3.52 6.96 19.42
N ASN A 154 4.17 7.19 20.56
CA ASN A 154 3.53 7.78 21.73
C ASN A 154 3.19 9.27 21.57
N CYS A 155 4.03 10.04 20.88
CA CYS A 155 3.82 11.47 20.65
C CYS A 155 2.85 11.76 19.50
N LEU A 156 2.78 10.89 18.50
CA LEU A 156 2.06 11.14 17.24
C LEU A 156 0.57 11.41 17.45
N ARG A 157 -0.07 10.75 18.42
CA ARG A 157 -1.49 10.98 18.77
C ARG A 157 -1.76 12.40 19.28
N PHE A 158 -0.73 13.10 19.77
CA PHE A 158 -0.85 14.45 20.30
C PHE A 158 -0.54 15.54 19.27
N LYS A 159 -0.27 15.18 18.00
CA LYS A 159 0.02 16.12 16.91
C LYS A 159 -0.96 17.30 16.86
N ARG A 160 -2.28 17.03 17.00
CA ARG A 160 -3.32 18.07 17.02
C ARG A 160 -3.42 18.83 18.35
N THR A 161 -3.09 18.19 19.47
CA THR A 161 -3.23 18.79 20.81
C THR A 161 -2.00 19.61 21.19
N GLY A 162 -0.84 19.32 20.59
CA GLY A 162 0.40 20.03 20.82
C GLY A 162 1.21 19.53 22.01
N SER A 163 0.66 18.66 22.87
CA SER A 163 1.38 18.15 24.04
C SER A 163 0.88 16.79 24.53
N THR A 164 1.80 15.99 25.08
CA THR A 164 1.48 14.74 25.80
C THR A 164 0.89 14.96 27.21
N GLY A 165 0.91 16.19 27.72
CA GLY A 165 0.70 16.45 29.14
C GLY A 165 1.86 15.94 30.02
N TRP A 166 1.80 16.23 31.32
CA TRP A 166 2.83 15.83 32.29
C TRP A 166 2.68 14.35 32.69
N ILE A 167 3.64 13.53 32.28
CA ILE A 167 3.65 12.09 32.56
C ILE A 167 4.86 11.75 33.44
N PRO A 168 4.72 10.89 34.47
CA PRO A 168 5.84 10.49 35.32
C PRO A 168 7.00 9.86 34.56
N VAL A 169 8.24 10.11 35.00
CA VAL A 169 9.47 9.55 34.39
C VAL A 169 9.39 8.03 34.27
N GLU A 170 8.93 7.33 35.33
CA GLU A 170 8.80 5.87 35.32
C GLU A 170 7.78 5.36 34.29
N THR A 171 6.73 6.14 34.03
CA THR A 171 5.75 5.79 33.00
C THR A 171 6.38 5.91 31.61
N TRP A 172 7.17 6.96 31.37
CA TRP A 172 7.93 7.08 30.12
C TRP A 172 8.95 5.95 29.94
N ARG A 173 9.66 5.54 30.99
CA ARG A 173 10.60 4.42 30.91
C ARG A 173 9.90 3.14 30.44
N ARG A 174 8.78 2.79 31.06
CA ARG A 174 7.97 1.62 30.67
C ARG A 174 7.45 1.72 29.23
N LEU A 175 6.89 2.88 28.85
CA LEU A 175 6.37 3.10 27.48
C LEU A 175 7.46 2.96 26.42
N LEU A 176 8.69 3.36 26.73
CA LEU A 176 9.82 3.27 25.81
C LEU A 176 10.54 1.92 25.87
N GLY A 177 10.33 1.10 26.90
CA GLY A 177 11.10 -0.13 27.13
C GLY A 177 12.49 0.11 27.69
N ALA A 178 12.69 1.23 28.39
CA ALA A 178 13.96 1.62 28.98
C ALA A 178 14.12 1.02 30.39
N ASP A 179 14.10 -0.31 30.46
CA ASP A 179 14.00 -1.07 31.72
C ASP A 179 15.37 -1.37 32.37
N ALA A 180 16.48 -1.09 31.69
CA ALA A 180 17.80 -1.26 32.28
C ALA A 180 17.95 -0.37 33.53
N SER A 181 18.53 -0.91 34.60
CA SER A 181 18.69 -0.20 35.90
C SER A 181 19.51 1.08 35.79
N MET A 182 20.43 1.18 34.82
CA MET A 182 21.15 2.43 34.54
C MET A 182 20.20 3.61 34.25
N TYR A 183 19.00 3.34 33.74
CA TYR A 183 18.01 4.38 33.43
C TYR A 183 17.17 4.79 34.65
N ASP A 184 17.33 4.15 35.81
CA ASP A 184 16.79 4.65 37.09
C ASP A 184 17.39 6.03 37.40
N GLU A 185 18.65 6.24 37.01
CA GLU A 185 19.27 7.54 37.04
C GLU A 185 18.82 8.41 35.86
N PHE A 186 18.02 9.44 36.16
CA PHE A 186 17.48 10.35 35.14
C PHE A 186 18.54 10.95 34.21
N LYS A 187 19.78 11.15 34.69
CA LYS A 187 20.90 11.61 33.85
C LYS A 187 21.14 10.68 32.66
N HIS A 188 21.19 9.37 32.90
CA HIS A 188 21.41 8.36 31.88
C HIS A 188 20.16 8.20 31.00
N PHE A 189 18.96 8.15 31.59
CA PHE A 189 17.72 8.11 30.82
C PHE A 189 17.58 9.31 29.87
N SER A 190 17.86 10.53 30.35
CA SER A 190 17.81 11.74 29.54
C SER A 190 18.84 11.72 28.40
N ALA A 191 20.10 11.34 28.69
CA ALA A 191 21.18 11.38 27.71
C ALA A 191 21.05 10.28 26.63
N GLU A 192 20.76 9.05 27.06
CA GLU A 192 20.83 7.86 26.21
C GLU A 192 19.49 7.52 25.55
N VAL A 193 18.37 7.91 26.16
CA VAL A 193 17.03 7.61 25.66
C VAL A 193 16.39 8.87 25.10
N ILE A 194 16.06 9.84 25.96
CA ILE A 194 15.22 10.99 25.56
C ILE A 194 15.90 11.86 24.50
N LYS A 195 17.13 12.32 24.74
CA LYS A 195 17.81 13.25 23.80
C LYS A 195 18.11 12.60 22.46
N LYS A 196 18.51 11.32 22.45
CA LYS A 196 18.77 10.57 21.21
C LYS A 196 17.48 10.33 20.44
N ALA A 197 16.41 9.89 21.12
CA ALA A 197 15.10 9.69 20.52
C ALA A 197 14.54 10.98 19.91
N VAL A 198 14.54 12.08 20.66
CA VAL A 198 14.08 13.39 20.18
C VAL A 198 14.86 13.84 18.95
N LYS A 199 16.19 13.73 18.98
CA LYS A 199 17.03 14.10 17.85
C LYS A 199 16.67 13.31 16.59
N GLU A 200 16.48 12.00 16.72
CA GLU A 200 16.12 11.14 15.60
C GLU A 200 14.71 11.45 15.07
N ILE A 201 13.71 11.61 15.93
CA ILE A 201 12.34 11.98 15.56
C ILE A 201 12.32 13.26 14.73
N ASN A 202 13.00 14.31 15.22
CA ASN A 202 13.04 15.61 14.56
C ASN A 202 13.81 15.54 13.23
N GLN A 203 14.71 14.57 13.09
CA GLN A 203 15.45 14.34 11.85
C GLN A 203 14.66 13.54 10.82
N VAL A 204 13.86 12.54 11.22
CA VAL A 204 13.29 11.54 10.27
C VAL A 204 11.78 11.62 10.08
N SER A 205 11.04 12.27 10.97
CA SER A 205 9.58 12.18 11.01
C SER A 205 8.84 13.46 10.60
N ASN A 206 7.52 13.31 10.40
CA ASN A 206 6.58 14.38 10.10
C ASN A 206 6.16 15.23 11.32
N ILE A 207 6.76 14.98 12.50
CA ILE A 207 6.56 15.80 13.70
C ILE A 207 7.88 16.29 14.26
N VAL A 208 7.84 17.43 14.95
CA VAL A 208 8.92 17.93 15.81
C VAL A 208 8.49 17.73 17.26
N VAL A 209 9.38 17.16 18.05
CA VAL A 209 9.17 16.87 19.46
C VAL A 209 10.20 17.61 20.30
N SER A 210 9.74 18.26 21.38
CA SER A 210 10.60 18.96 22.34
C SER A 210 10.26 18.55 23.77
N PRO A 211 11.23 18.06 24.57
CA PRO A 211 10.99 17.66 25.95
C PRO A 211 11.00 18.86 26.89
N GLU A 212 10.05 18.88 27.82
CA GLU A 212 10.09 19.72 29.01
C GLU A 212 10.05 18.87 30.28
N TYR A 213 10.67 19.40 31.34
CA TYR A 213 10.90 18.66 32.58
C TYR A 213 10.28 19.39 33.77
N LYS A 214 9.45 18.68 34.54
CA LYS A 214 8.94 19.16 35.82
C LYS A 214 9.79 18.59 36.94
N ARG A 215 10.20 19.46 37.87
CA ARG A 215 11.08 19.11 38.99
C ARG A 215 10.35 19.22 40.31
N GLU A 216 10.67 18.30 41.20
CA GLU A 216 10.40 18.39 42.64
C GLU A 216 11.74 18.48 43.35
N ALA A 217 11.98 19.60 44.03
CA ALA A 217 13.30 20.00 44.50
C ALA A 217 14.36 19.87 43.38
N ARG A 218 15.30 18.92 43.51
CA ARG A 218 16.38 18.71 42.53
C ARG A 218 16.07 17.62 41.51
N ARG A 219 15.04 16.79 41.73
CA ARG A 219 14.74 15.61 40.92
C ARG A 219 13.72 15.95 39.83
N VAL A 220 13.95 15.48 38.60
CA VAL A 220 12.94 15.50 37.54
C VAL A 220 11.96 14.37 37.80
N VAL A 221 10.67 14.70 37.95
CA VAL A 221 9.62 13.73 38.30
C VAL A 221 8.66 13.44 37.16
N GLN A 222 8.45 14.42 36.27
CA GLN A 222 7.57 14.27 35.12
C GLN A 222 8.21 14.89 33.88
N ILE A 223 7.88 14.33 32.73
CA ILE A 223 8.27 14.82 31.41
C ILE A 223 6.98 15.06 30.62
N ARG A 224 6.91 16.19 29.93
CA ARG A 224 5.96 16.39 28.84
C ARG A 224 6.73 16.59 27.54
N PHE A 225 6.17 16.12 26.45
CA PHE A 225 6.67 16.43 25.13
C PHE A 225 5.71 17.41 24.47
N LEU A 226 6.26 18.51 23.96
CA LEU A 226 5.57 19.37 23.00
C LEU A 226 5.70 18.71 21.62
N VAL A 227 4.60 18.74 20.86
CA VAL A 227 4.49 18.07 19.56
C VAL A 227 4.00 19.07 18.54
N GLU A 228 4.77 19.27 17.48
CA GLU A 228 4.45 20.20 16.39
C GLU A 228 4.55 19.47 15.04
N ASP A 229 3.90 20.01 14.02
CA ASP A 229 4.13 19.56 12.64
C ASP A 229 5.57 19.83 12.23
N ASN A 230 6.18 18.93 11.44
CA ASN A 230 7.47 19.19 10.81
C ASN A 230 7.24 19.64 9.35
N PRO A 231 7.29 20.95 9.02
CA PRO A 231 6.90 21.45 7.70
C PRO A 231 7.77 20.90 6.57
N GLN A 232 9.04 20.59 6.86
CA GLN A 232 9.98 20.05 5.86
C GLN A 232 9.73 18.56 5.54
N LYS A 233 9.03 17.82 6.43
CA LYS A 233 8.78 16.38 6.30
C LYS A 233 7.32 15.98 6.26
N SER A 234 6.39 16.88 6.58
CA SER A 234 4.97 16.73 6.24
C SER A 234 4.73 16.72 4.72
N MET A 235 5.72 17.04 3.89
CA MET A 235 5.64 16.81 2.44
C MET A 235 5.52 15.32 2.05
N TYR A 236 5.84 14.39 2.94
CA TYR A 236 5.56 12.96 2.74
C TYR A 236 4.10 12.56 3.05
N ASP A 237 3.33 13.44 3.70
CA ASP A 237 1.88 13.31 3.90
C ASP A 237 1.10 14.02 2.76
N ASN A 238 1.77 14.77 1.86
CA ASN A 238 1.13 15.50 0.75
C ASN A 238 0.56 14.60 -0.34
N GLU A 239 0.96 13.31 -0.43
CA GLU A 239 0.29 12.36 -1.33
C GLU A 239 -1.20 12.21 -0.98
N ASP A 240 -1.59 12.40 0.29
CA ASP A 240 -2.97 12.28 0.73
C ASP A 240 -3.79 13.56 0.54
N GLU A 241 -3.21 14.75 0.71
CA GLU A 241 -3.91 16.00 0.31
C GLU A 241 -4.06 16.09 -1.21
N GLU A 242 -3.04 15.67 -1.97
CA GLU A 242 -3.11 15.63 -3.42
C GLU A 242 -4.09 14.55 -3.91
N GLN A 243 -4.05 13.33 -3.39
CA GLN A 243 -5.02 12.30 -3.76
C GLN A 243 -6.44 12.63 -3.29
N LYS A 244 -6.61 13.25 -2.13
CA LYS A 244 -7.91 13.71 -1.64
C LYS A 244 -8.46 14.83 -2.51
N SER A 245 -7.64 15.84 -2.85
CA SER A 245 -8.03 16.90 -3.78
C SER A 245 -8.32 16.38 -5.19
N ILE A 246 -7.56 15.39 -5.67
CA ILE A 246 -7.84 14.68 -6.92
C ILE A 246 -9.18 13.94 -6.85
N ARG A 247 -9.46 13.20 -5.76
CA ARG A 247 -10.74 12.47 -5.60
C ARG A 247 -11.94 13.41 -5.45
N GLU A 248 -11.72 14.60 -4.91
CA GLU A 248 -12.74 15.65 -4.80
C GLU A 248 -12.92 16.46 -6.10
N SER A 249 -11.96 16.39 -7.02
CA SER A 249 -11.98 17.10 -8.31
C SER A 249 -13.15 16.68 -9.21
N ASP A 250 -13.58 17.62 -10.05
CA ASP A 250 -14.64 17.38 -11.03
C ASP A 250 -14.23 16.31 -12.07
N ALA A 251 -12.96 16.33 -12.49
CA ALA A 251 -12.42 15.35 -13.44
C ALA A 251 -12.55 13.91 -12.90
N PHE A 252 -12.20 13.66 -11.65
CA PHE A 252 -12.27 12.33 -11.04
C PHE A 252 -13.71 11.82 -10.93
N LYS A 253 -14.63 12.66 -10.47
CA LYS A 253 -16.06 12.32 -10.34
C LYS A 253 -16.70 11.99 -11.68
N ARG A 254 -16.31 12.68 -12.76
CA ARG A 254 -16.81 12.42 -14.11
C ARG A 254 -16.23 11.15 -14.71
N LEU A 255 -14.91 10.96 -14.62
CA LEU A 255 -14.23 9.77 -15.14
C LEU A 255 -14.75 8.47 -14.48
N THR A 256 -14.93 8.48 -13.16
CA THR A 256 -15.47 7.32 -12.43
C THR A 256 -16.92 7.03 -12.80
N ARG A 257 -17.77 8.05 -12.99
CA ARG A 257 -19.15 7.89 -13.48
C ARG A 257 -19.20 7.27 -14.89
N LEU A 258 -18.22 7.56 -15.73
CA LEU A 258 -18.06 6.94 -17.05
C LEU A 258 -17.54 5.49 -16.97
N GLY A 259 -17.18 4.99 -15.78
CA GLY A 259 -16.66 3.64 -15.59
C GLY A 259 -15.14 3.50 -15.74
N VAL A 260 -14.40 4.62 -15.67
CA VAL A 260 -12.94 4.59 -15.56
C VAL A 260 -12.57 4.26 -14.11
N GLY A 261 -11.76 3.21 -13.89
CA GLY A 261 -11.39 2.79 -12.54
C GLY A 261 -10.55 3.85 -11.81
N ASP A 262 -10.78 4.02 -10.51
CA ASP A 262 -10.18 5.04 -9.63
C ASP A 262 -8.69 5.26 -9.87
N ARG A 263 -7.92 4.16 -9.92
CA ARG A 263 -6.47 4.22 -10.06
C ARG A 263 -6.02 4.79 -11.41
N LEU A 264 -6.78 4.49 -12.47
CA LEU A 264 -6.51 5.02 -13.80
C LEU A 264 -6.93 6.50 -13.90
N ALA A 265 -8.07 6.86 -13.29
CA ALA A 265 -8.52 8.25 -13.21
C ALA A 265 -7.53 9.13 -12.43
N ILE A 266 -7.03 8.67 -11.28
CA ILE A 266 -5.98 9.37 -10.51
C ILE A 266 -4.71 9.54 -11.36
N SER A 267 -4.25 8.47 -12.02
CA SER A 267 -3.06 8.52 -12.87
C SER A 267 -3.19 9.52 -14.02
N TRP A 268 -4.36 9.64 -14.64
CA TRP A 268 -4.59 10.61 -15.71
C TRP A 268 -4.60 12.05 -15.21
N ILE A 269 -5.22 12.30 -14.05
CA ILE A 269 -5.30 13.62 -13.46
C ILE A 269 -3.92 14.09 -12.99
N GLN A 270 -3.09 13.19 -12.47
CA GLN A 270 -1.71 13.51 -12.07
C GLN A 270 -0.79 13.78 -13.26
N GLN A 271 -1.00 13.11 -14.39
CA GLN A 271 -0.16 13.25 -15.58
C GLN A 271 -0.56 14.45 -16.44
N GLU A 272 -1.85 14.57 -16.75
CA GLU A 272 -2.41 15.57 -17.67
C GLU A 272 -3.81 16.01 -17.18
N PRO A 273 -3.92 16.87 -16.15
CA PRO A 273 -5.18 17.19 -15.48
C PRO A 273 -6.23 17.80 -16.42
N ASP A 274 -5.82 18.74 -17.28
CA ASP A 274 -6.72 19.39 -18.24
C ASP A 274 -7.25 18.40 -19.28
N ARG A 275 -6.38 17.50 -19.76
CA ARG A 275 -6.76 16.46 -20.72
C ARG A 275 -7.69 15.43 -20.10
N ALA A 276 -7.48 15.08 -18.84
CA ALA A 276 -8.35 14.16 -18.10
C ALA A 276 -9.76 14.74 -17.96
N LEU A 277 -9.88 16.03 -17.64
CA LEU A 277 -11.16 16.73 -17.59
C LEU A 277 -11.81 16.85 -18.97
N GLN A 278 -11.06 17.25 -20.00
CA GLN A 278 -11.56 17.36 -21.38
C GLN A 278 -12.06 16.01 -21.91
N THR A 279 -11.32 14.93 -21.63
CA THR A 279 -11.73 13.56 -21.97
C THR A 279 -13.07 13.23 -21.31
N ALA A 280 -13.21 13.53 -20.02
CA ALA A 280 -14.44 13.24 -19.30
C ALA A 280 -15.64 13.99 -19.89
N ILE A 281 -15.50 15.28 -20.18
CA ILE A 281 -16.59 16.10 -20.72
C ILE A 281 -16.96 15.64 -22.14
N TYR A 282 -15.96 15.44 -23.01
CA TYR A 282 -16.17 14.96 -24.37
C TYR A 282 -16.92 13.61 -24.41
N VAL A 283 -16.51 12.68 -23.55
CA VAL A 283 -17.13 11.35 -23.48
C VAL A 283 -18.54 11.42 -22.88
N GLU A 284 -18.80 12.27 -21.89
CA GLU A 284 -20.15 12.51 -21.36
C GLU A 284 -21.10 13.05 -22.44
N GLU A 285 -20.66 13.96 -23.30
CA GLU A 285 -21.47 14.51 -24.41
C GLU A 285 -21.77 13.46 -25.48
N ARG A 286 -20.77 12.65 -25.84
CA ARG A 286 -20.94 11.52 -26.79
C ARG A 286 -21.85 10.43 -26.21
N ALA A 287 -21.76 10.18 -24.90
CA ALA A 287 -22.63 9.23 -24.20
C ALA A 287 -24.10 9.71 -24.23
N LYS A 288 -24.34 10.99 -23.91
CA LYS A 288 -25.67 11.62 -23.98
C LYS A 288 -26.26 11.58 -25.38
N SER A 289 -25.43 11.77 -26.41
CA SER A 289 -25.83 11.71 -27.81
C SER A 289 -26.00 10.29 -28.35
N LYS A 290 -25.87 9.24 -27.50
CA LYS A 290 -25.89 7.80 -27.88
C LYS A 290 -24.89 7.44 -28.98
N GLN A 291 -23.77 8.18 -29.06
CA GLN A 291 -22.72 7.98 -30.07
C GLN A 291 -21.60 7.03 -29.61
N ILE A 292 -21.71 6.48 -28.40
CA ILE A 292 -20.77 5.49 -27.87
C ILE A 292 -21.35 4.09 -28.09
N ARG A 293 -20.65 3.28 -28.89
CA ARG A 293 -20.91 1.85 -29.02
C ARG A 293 -20.01 1.11 -28.00
N GLY A 294 -20.60 0.61 -26.90
CA GLY A 294 -19.88 -0.12 -25.86
C GLY A 294 -19.74 0.62 -24.52
N ASN A 295 -18.78 0.19 -23.69
CA ASN A 295 -18.57 0.78 -22.35
C ASN A 295 -17.91 2.15 -22.45
N ALA A 296 -18.56 3.17 -21.88
CA ALA A 296 -18.08 4.55 -21.82
C ALA A 296 -16.66 4.68 -21.24
N GLY A 297 -16.27 3.82 -20.28
CA GLY A 297 -14.93 3.85 -19.68
C GLY A 297 -13.84 3.33 -20.63
N GLY A 298 -14.17 2.35 -21.48
CA GLY A 298 -13.27 1.87 -22.53
C GLY A 298 -13.09 2.88 -23.66
N TYR A 299 -14.16 3.62 -23.98
CA TYR A 299 -14.11 4.72 -24.92
C TYR A 299 -13.29 5.90 -24.39
N ALA A 300 -13.49 6.28 -23.12
CA ALA A 300 -12.70 7.32 -22.44
C ALA A 300 -11.20 7.01 -22.47
N ARG A 301 -10.83 5.75 -22.27
CA ARG A 301 -9.44 5.30 -22.39
C ARG A 301 -8.86 5.50 -23.77
N THR A 302 -9.61 5.17 -24.80
CA THR A 302 -9.16 5.33 -26.19
C THR A 302 -9.00 6.81 -26.54
N VAL A 303 -9.92 7.67 -26.08
CA VAL A 303 -9.84 9.12 -26.27
C VAL A 303 -8.63 9.71 -25.54
N PHE A 304 -8.43 9.36 -24.27
CA PHE A 304 -7.29 9.86 -23.49
C PHE A 304 -5.95 9.42 -24.09
N GLU A 305 -5.79 8.15 -24.47
CA GLU A 305 -4.52 7.59 -24.93
C GLU A 305 -4.18 7.93 -26.39
N LYS A 306 -5.18 8.07 -27.28
CA LYS A 306 -4.96 8.15 -28.74
C LYS A 306 -5.37 9.45 -29.39
N ALA A 307 -6.17 10.31 -28.74
CA ALA A 307 -6.55 11.59 -29.35
C ALA A 307 -5.37 12.57 -29.29
N ALA A 308 -4.98 13.13 -30.43
CA ALA A 308 -3.94 14.17 -30.50
C ALA A 308 -4.39 15.52 -29.92
N ARG A 309 -5.70 15.81 -29.95
CA ARG A 309 -6.35 16.97 -29.34
C ARG A 309 -7.79 16.62 -28.95
N ILE A 310 -8.26 17.16 -27.82
CA ILE A 310 -9.62 16.96 -27.31
C ILE A 310 -10.26 18.35 -27.13
N GLU A 311 -11.07 18.76 -28.10
CA GLU A 311 -11.78 20.03 -28.04
C GLU A 311 -13.19 19.82 -27.48
N VAL A 312 -13.54 20.63 -26.48
CA VAL A 312 -14.82 20.58 -25.75
C VAL A 312 -15.50 21.92 -25.98
N GLY A 313 -16.60 21.94 -26.73
CA GLY A 313 -17.29 23.18 -27.12
C GLY A 313 -18.79 23.09 -26.87
N PRO A 314 -19.44 24.16 -26.37
CA PRO A 314 -20.89 24.22 -26.32
C PRO A 314 -21.42 24.24 -27.75
N GLY A 315 -22.30 23.30 -28.08
CA GLY A 315 -22.77 23.08 -29.44
C GLY A 315 -23.22 24.37 -30.13
N ASN A 316 -22.46 24.77 -31.15
CA ASN A 316 -22.95 25.38 -32.37
C ASN A 316 -21.89 25.17 -33.45
N GLY A 317 -22.30 24.49 -34.53
CA GLY A 317 -21.41 23.91 -35.52
C GLY A 317 -20.51 24.93 -36.22
N GLN A 318 -19.21 24.63 -36.25
CA GLN A 318 -18.39 24.60 -37.45
C GLN A 318 -17.11 23.80 -37.14
N THR A 319 -16.65 23.10 -38.17
CA THR A 319 -15.79 21.91 -38.15
C THR A 319 -14.38 22.27 -38.60
N GLU A 320 -13.35 21.73 -37.96
CA GLU A 320 -12.04 21.37 -38.54
C GLU A 320 -11.22 20.56 -37.49
N SER A 321 -10.24 19.73 -37.83
CA SER A 321 -10.40 18.39 -38.40
C SER A 321 -9.66 17.37 -37.50
N VAL A 322 -10.34 16.29 -37.13
CA VAL A 322 -9.68 15.00 -36.83
C VAL A 322 -9.60 14.27 -38.18
N PRO A 323 -8.52 13.53 -38.52
CA PRO A 323 -8.47 12.83 -39.79
C PRO A 323 -9.72 11.97 -39.95
N THR A 324 -10.51 12.29 -40.97
CA THR A 324 -11.66 11.51 -41.38
C THR A 324 -11.15 10.14 -41.82
N LEU A 325 -11.31 9.13 -40.96
CA LEU A 325 -11.39 7.76 -41.45
C LEU A 325 -12.72 7.63 -42.23
N PRO A 326 -12.70 7.02 -43.42
CA PRO A 326 -13.84 7.01 -44.33
C PRO A 326 -15.04 6.30 -43.70
N ALA A 327 -16.24 6.68 -44.13
CA ALA A 327 -17.52 6.16 -43.68
C ALA A 327 -17.49 4.65 -43.38
N VAL A 328 -17.53 4.29 -42.10
CA VAL A 328 -17.52 2.90 -41.64
C VAL A 328 -18.95 2.39 -41.57
N ALA A 329 -19.55 2.15 -42.74
CA ALA A 329 -20.80 1.41 -42.86
C ALA A 329 -20.59 -0.10 -43.06
N GLU A 330 -19.36 -0.59 -43.32
CA GLU A 330 -19.14 -2.02 -43.64
C GLU A 330 -17.89 -2.67 -43.01
N ALA A 331 -16.98 -1.94 -42.35
CA ALA A 331 -15.69 -2.50 -41.90
C ALA A 331 -15.60 -2.92 -40.42
N ASP A 332 -16.50 -2.46 -39.54
CA ASP A 332 -16.41 -2.71 -38.08
C ASP A 332 -16.89 -4.12 -37.69
N THR A 333 -17.78 -4.72 -38.49
CA THR A 333 -18.12 -6.14 -38.39
C THR A 333 -16.91 -7.02 -38.71
N SER A 334 -16.06 -6.61 -39.66
CA SER A 334 -14.89 -7.38 -40.09
C SER A 334 -13.77 -7.45 -39.04
N ALA A 335 -13.52 -6.42 -38.23
CA ALA A 335 -12.44 -6.46 -37.23
C ALA A 335 -12.82 -7.31 -35.99
N GLU A 336 -14.06 -7.19 -35.52
CA GLU A 336 -14.58 -8.05 -34.46
C GLU A 336 -14.80 -9.49 -34.95
N GLU A 337 -15.27 -9.68 -36.19
CA GLU A 337 -15.32 -11.01 -36.80
C GLU A 337 -13.93 -11.60 -37.01
N ARG A 338 -12.93 -10.82 -37.43
CA ARG A 338 -11.53 -11.27 -37.51
C ARG A 338 -11.03 -11.70 -36.13
N SER A 339 -11.18 -10.86 -35.11
CA SER A 339 -10.78 -11.20 -33.73
C SER A 339 -11.49 -12.45 -33.19
N ARG A 340 -12.79 -12.60 -33.49
CA ARG A 340 -13.60 -13.76 -33.11
C ARG A 340 -13.19 -15.01 -33.88
N ARG A 341 -12.92 -14.91 -35.19
CA ARG A 341 -12.42 -16.00 -36.05
C ARG A 341 -11.01 -16.44 -35.65
N THR A 342 -10.10 -15.52 -35.41
CA THR A 342 -8.74 -15.80 -34.91
C THR A 342 -8.80 -16.52 -33.56
N THR A 343 -9.67 -16.05 -32.65
CA THR A 343 -9.86 -16.70 -31.34
C THR A 343 -10.48 -18.10 -31.48
N ALA A 344 -11.46 -18.29 -32.37
CA ALA A 344 -12.07 -19.59 -32.64
C ALA A 344 -11.06 -20.57 -33.26
N ARG A 345 -10.25 -20.12 -34.23
CA ARG A 345 -9.20 -20.91 -34.89
C ARG A 345 -8.13 -21.36 -33.90
N ILE A 346 -7.65 -20.47 -33.03
CA ILE A 346 -6.66 -20.82 -32.00
C ILE A 346 -7.22 -21.84 -31.01
N LYS A 347 -8.50 -21.73 -30.63
CA LYS A 347 -9.15 -22.70 -29.74
C LYS A 347 -9.34 -24.07 -30.38
N SER A 348 -9.59 -24.12 -31.70
CA SER A 348 -9.79 -25.38 -32.44
C SER A 348 -8.49 -26.03 -32.92
N MET A 349 -7.31 -25.49 -32.61
CA MET A 349 -6.04 -26.06 -33.05
C MET A 349 -5.78 -27.43 -32.44
N THR A 350 -5.39 -28.36 -33.30
CA THR A 350 -4.92 -29.69 -32.92
C THR A 350 -3.58 -29.60 -32.17
N LEU A 351 -3.24 -30.67 -31.44
CA LEU A 351 -1.97 -30.72 -30.72
C LEU A 351 -0.76 -30.59 -31.67
N ALA A 352 -0.83 -31.23 -32.84
CA ALA A 352 0.23 -31.13 -33.85
C ALA A 352 0.40 -29.71 -34.39
N GLU A 353 -0.70 -28.97 -34.63
CA GLU A 353 -0.64 -27.55 -35.03
C GLU A 353 -0.04 -26.67 -33.93
N LYS A 354 -0.44 -26.88 -32.67
CA LYS A 354 0.12 -26.14 -31.52
C LYS A 354 1.63 -26.38 -31.38
N GLN A 355 2.06 -27.63 -31.56
CA GLN A 355 3.48 -27.98 -31.52
C GLN A 355 4.28 -27.31 -32.63
N LYS A 356 3.74 -27.28 -33.86
CA LYS A 356 4.36 -26.61 -34.99
C LYS A 356 4.56 -25.11 -34.73
N PHE A 357 3.49 -24.40 -34.32
CA PHE A 357 3.58 -22.96 -34.04
C PHE A 357 4.46 -22.64 -32.84
N ALA A 358 4.50 -23.49 -31.81
CA ALA A 358 5.44 -23.32 -30.71
C ALA A 358 6.90 -23.47 -31.18
N GLY A 359 7.18 -24.41 -32.10
CA GLY A 359 8.48 -24.56 -32.74
C GLY A 359 8.90 -23.32 -33.53
N GLU A 360 7.99 -22.78 -34.35
CA GLU A 360 8.21 -21.54 -35.12
C GLU A 360 8.47 -20.33 -34.21
N TYR A 361 7.68 -20.19 -33.14
CA TYR A 361 7.88 -19.12 -32.14
C TYR A 361 9.27 -19.18 -31.50
N MET A 362 9.74 -20.38 -31.14
CA MET A 362 11.07 -20.55 -30.54
C MET A 362 12.20 -20.33 -31.56
N ALA A 363 11.99 -20.71 -32.83
CA ALA A 363 12.94 -20.45 -33.91
C ALA A 363 13.09 -18.94 -34.23
N GLU A 364 12.01 -18.16 -34.08
CA GLU A 364 12.01 -16.70 -34.21
C GLU A 364 12.54 -15.97 -32.95
N GLY A 365 13.15 -16.69 -32.00
CA GLY A 365 13.78 -16.14 -30.79
C GLY A 365 12.85 -16.03 -29.58
N GLY A 366 11.66 -16.62 -29.64
CA GLY A 366 10.74 -16.75 -28.51
C GLY A 366 11.29 -17.64 -27.39
N LYS A 367 11.04 -17.28 -26.13
CA LYS A 367 11.50 -18.06 -24.98
C LYS A 367 10.60 -19.29 -24.77
N GLY A 368 11.19 -20.48 -24.78
CA GLY A 368 10.47 -21.75 -24.60
C GLY A 368 11.03 -22.67 -23.52
N ASN A 369 11.68 -22.12 -22.50
CA ASN A 369 12.27 -22.89 -21.40
C ASN A 369 11.25 -23.73 -20.62
N THR A 370 9.97 -23.39 -20.72
CA THR A 370 8.89 -24.10 -20.04
C THR A 370 7.86 -24.70 -20.99
N TYR A 371 8.22 -24.88 -22.25
CA TYR A 371 7.38 -25.50 -23.25
C TYR A 371 7.12 -26.99 -22.93
N GLN A 372 5.87 -27.41 -23.09
CA GLN A 372 5.40 -28.76 -22.82
C GLN A 372 4.90 -29.38 -24.14
N PRO A 373 5.67 -30.28 -24.77
CA PRO A 373 5.31 -30.90 -26.05
C PRO A 373 4.00 -31.69 -25.96
N GLU A 374 3.80 -32.41 -24.86
CA GLU A 374 2.61 -33.25 -24.59
C GLU A 374 1.28 -32.47 -24.67
N THR A 375 1.31 -31.18 -24.34
CA THR A 375 0.11 -30.33 -24.28
C THR A 375 0.13 -29.18 -25.30
N GLY A 376 1.27 -28.94 -25.95
CA GLY A 376 1.47 -27.81 -26.86
C GLY A 376 1.39 -26.45 -26.17
N THR A 377 1.74 -26.37 -24.88
CA THR A 377 1.60 -25.15 -24.06
C THR A 377 2.86 -24.81 -23.26
N PHE A 378 2.93 -23.59 -22.71
CA PHE A 378 4.03 -23.12 -21.87
C PHE A 378 3.58 -23.08 -20.41
N LYS A 379 4.36 -23.66 -19.49
CA LYS A 379 4.05 -23.70 -18.05
C LYS A 379 4.17 -22.31 -17.41
N ASN A 380 5.13 -21.50 -17.85
CA ASN A 380 5.30 -20.12 -17.37
C ASN A 380 4.26 -19.17 -17.98
N ALA A 381 3.62 -18.36 -17.15
CA ALA A 381 2.56 -17.44 -17.57
C ALA A 381 3.05 -16.32 -18.50
N LEU A 382 4.30 -15.86 -18.36
CA LEU A 382 4.89 -14.83 -19.24
C LEU A 382 5.21 -15.41 -20.62
N GLU A 383 5.81 -16.61 -20.69
CA GLU A 383 6.05 -17.32 -21.96
C GLU A 383 4.72 -17.62 -22.66
N ARG A 384 3.70 -18.06 -21.92
CA ARG A 384 2.36 -18.30 -22.46
C ARG A 384 1.70 -17.04 -23.00
N THR A 385 1.85 -15.91 -22.31
CA THR A 385 1.26 -14.62 -22.73
C THR A 385 1.97 -14.09 -23.98
N ALA A 386 3.30 -14.15 -24.01
CA ALA A 386 4.10 -13.73 -25.17
C ALA A 386 3.81 -14.61 -26.40
N TYR A 387 3.79 -15.94 -26.22
CA TYR A 387 3.42 -16.89 -27.27
C TYR A 387 1.99 -16.67 -27.76
N THR A 388 1.01 -16.44 -26.87
CA THR A 388 -0.39 -16.20 -27.28
C THR A 388 -0.54 -14.90 -28.07
N SER A 389 0.22 -13.86 -27.73
CA SER A 389 0.23 -12.60 -28.48
C SER A 389 0.85 -12.77 -29.87
N TRP A 390 1.98 -13.48 -29.96
CA TRP A 390 2.63 -13.81 -31.24
C TRP A 390 1.75 -14.70 -32.13
N LEU A 391 1.14 -15.74 -31.54
CA LEU A 391 0.27 -16.68 -32.24
C LEU A 391 -0.95 -15.98 -32.81
N ARG A 392 -1.54 -15.03 -32.08
CA ARG A 392 -2.66 -14.22 -32.57
C ARG A 392 -2.29 -13.36 -33.76
N ALA A 393 -1.10 -12.77 -33.78
CA ALA A 393 -0.60 -12.02 -34.93
C ALA A 393 -0.37 -12.94 -36.14
N LYS A 394 0.34 -14.07 -35.95
CA LYS A 394 0.62 -15.04 -37.03
C LYS A 394 -0.64 -15.69 -37.63
N VAL A 395 -1.64 -16.00 -36.81
CA VAL A 395 -2.91 -16.58 -37.27
C VAL A 395 -3.80 -15.52 -37.94
N ALA A 396 -3.63 -14.24 -37.61
CA ALA A 396 -4.33 -13.14 -38.28
C ALA A 396 -3.71 -12.78 -39.65
N ASP A 397 -2.39 -12.92 -39.81
CA ASP A 397 -1.66 -12.60 -41.06
C ASP A 397 -1.68 -13.74 -42.10
N GLY A 398 -2.08 -14.95 -41.71
CA GLY A 398 -2.17 -16.13 -42.58
C GLY A 398 -3.56 -16.40 -43.18
N GLN A 399 -4.48 -15.43 -43.14
CA GLN A 399 -5.87 -15.55 -43.61
C GLN A 399 -6.20 -14.62 -44.78
#